data_AF-A0A3M1SX40-F1
#
_entry.id   AF-A0A3M1SX40-F1
#
_cell.length_a   1.000
_cell.length_b   1.000
_cell.length_c   1.000
_cell.angle_alpha   90.00
_cell.angle_beta   90.00
_cell.angle_gamma   90.00
#
_symmetry.space_group_name_H-M   'P 1'
#
loop_
_entity.id
_entity.type
_entity.pdbx_description
1 polymer ?
#
loop_
_entity_poly.entity_id
_entity_poly.type
_entity_poly.pdbx_seq_one_letter_code
_entity_poly.pdbx_strand_id
1 'polypeptide(L)'
;MIDRNLRHLERSTALGDRRSEVRLLRARARAGQLRAQDLALAAHLGHSVACAALGLRAAEPPDDLTAWTLELARWGRRPTAGAALAAASAVRPSFERWLRLQIGRGDALEEAFRASLAWWESPRPRRRGRARARWRRFLERDAACLCGQGPAHLAAGAVACAVRSVCDEDFADSACAALRFAARCRSPRAVLAAVRALLLPGLFCPPTAVA
;
A
#
# COMPACT_ATOMS: atom_id res chain seq x y z
N MET A 1 26.83 -5.10 -22.46
CA MET A 1 26.34 -6.28 -23.20
C MET A 1 25.15 -6.87 -22.42
N ILE A 2 23.93 -6.46 -22.75
CA ILE A 2 22.72 -6.97 -22.05
C ILE A 2 22.55 -8.45 -22.39
N ASP A 3 22.55 -9.26 -21.34
CA ASP A 3 22.74 -10.71 -21.37
C ASP A 3 21.65 -11.43 -22.21
N ARG A 4 22.08 -12.21 -23.21
CA ARG A 4 21.22 -12.97 -24.13
C ARG A 4 20.31 -13.94 -23.36
N ASN A 5 20.76 -14.40 -22.20
CA ASN A 5 19.99 -15.23 -21.27
C ASN A 5 18.80 -14.49 -20.65
N LEU A 6 18.95 -13.21 -20.34
CA LEU A 6 17.90 -12.38 -19.73
C LEU A 6 16.74 -12.17 -20.72
N ARG A 7 17.06 -11.89 -21.99
CA ARG A 7 16.06 -11.78 -23.07
C ARG A 7 15.36 -13.09 -23.40
N HIS A 8 16.01 -14.23 -23.20
CA HIS A 8 15.38 -15.54 -23.36
C HIS A 8 14.39 -15.82 -22.22
N LEU A 9 14.78 -15.50 -20.99
CA LEU A 9 13.92 -15.64 -19.82
C LEU A 9 12.69 -14.72 -19.91
N GLU A 10 12.85 -13.47 -20.36
CA GLU A 10 11.73 -12.53 -20.57
C GLU A 10 10.70 -13.05 -21.58
N ARG A 11 11.16 -13.66 -22.67
CA ARG A 11 10.27 -14.31 -23.65
C ARG A 11 9.55 -15.54 -23.06
N SER A 12 10.24 -16.29 -22.21
CA SER A 12 9.65 -17.48 -21.55
C SER A 12 8.64 -17.10 -20.46
N THR A 13 8.86 -15.97 -19.75
CA THR A 13 7.89 -15.43 -18.79
C THR A 13 6.62 -14.91 -19.46
N ALA A 14 6.71 -14.41 -20.69
CA ALA A 14 5.52 -14.00 -21.45
C ALA A 14 4.56 -15.18 -21.74
N LEU A 15 5.04 -16.42 -21.64
CA LEU A 15 4.25 -17.65 -21.79
C LEU A 15 3.68 -18.16 -20.45
N GLY A 16 3.89 -17.44 -19.33
CA GLY A 16 3.34 -17.78 -18.01
C GLY A 16 4.05 -18.92 -17.27
N ASP A 17 5.27 -19.29 -17.68
CA ASP A 17 6.04 -20.32 -16.96
C ASP A 17 6.61 -19.78 -15.65
N ARG A 18 6.01 -20.20 -14.53
CA ARG A 18 6.42 -19.86 -13.17
C ARG A 18 7.89 -20.19 -12.86
N ARG A 19 8.46 -21.25 -13.45
CA ARG A 19 9.89 -21.57 -13.26
C ARG A 19 10.79 -20.56 -13.96
N SER A 20 10.40 -20.14 -15.16
CA SER A 20 11.05 -19.07 -15.90
C SER A 20 10.96 -17.72 -15.20
N GLU A 21 9.82 -17.40 -14.56
CA GLU A 21 9.66 -16.18 -13.76
C GLU A 21 10.59 -16.15 -12.53
N VAL A 22 10.72 -17.28 -11.83
CA VAL A 22 11.67 -17.41 -10.71
C VAL A 22 13.11 -17.23 -11.18
N ARG A 23 13.48 -17.84 -12.32
CA ARG A 23 14.82 -17.69 -12.91
C ARG A 23 15.09 -16.24 -13.31
N LEU A 24 14.10 -15.55 -13.90
CA LEU A 24 14.20 -14.16 -14.28
C LEU A 24 14.40 -13.23 -13.07
N LEU A 25 13.61 -13.39 -12.00
CA LEU A 25 13.77 -12.59 -10.78
C LEU A 25 15.16 -12.79 -10.14
N ARG A 26 15.65 -14.03 -10.08
CA ARG A 26 17.01 -14.31 -9.59
C ARG A 26 18.09 -13.68 -10.47
N ALA A 27 17.93 -13.75 -11.80
CA ALA A 27 18.86 -13.13 -12.73
C ALA A 27 18.89 -11.61 -12.57
N ARG A 28 17.72 -10.94 -12.47
CA ARG A 28 17.61 -9.49 -12.24
C ARG A 28 18.22 -9.07 -10.91
N ALA A 29 18.00 -9.84 -9.84
CA ALA A 29 18.61 -9.58 -8.53
C ALA A 29 20.14 -9.66 -8.58
N ARG A 30 20.70 -10.72 -9.23
CA ARG A 30 22.15 -10.86 -9.40
C ARG A 30 22.77 -9.77 -10.28
N ALA A 31 22.04 -9.32 -11.29
CA ALA A 31 22.46 -8.25 -12.18
C ALA A 31 22.29 -6.84 -11.56
N GLY A 32 21.83 -6.72 -10.30
CA GLY A 32 21.58 -5.44 -9.64
C GLY A 32 20.38 -4.66 -10.20
N GLN A 33 19.59 -5.27 -11.10
CA GLN A 33 18.40 -4.65 -11.71
C GLN A 33 17.17 -4.72 -10.80
N LEU A 34 17.22 -5.54 -9.75
CA LEU A 34 16.20 -5.65 -8.71
C LEU A 34 16.88 -5.57 -7.35
N ARG A 35 16.45 -4.62 -6.50
CA ARG A 35 17.02 -4.50 -5.15
C ARG A 35 16.57 -5.68 -4.30
N ALA A 36 17.49 -6.22 -3.50
CA ALA A 36 17.18 -7.31 -2.56
C ALA A 36 16.02 -6.95 -1.60
N GLN A 37 15.93 -5.67 -1.21
CA GLN A 37 14.84 -5.14 -0.39
C GLN A 37 13.48 -5.23 -1.08
N ASP A 38 13.39 -4.93 -2.39
CA ASP A 38 12.13 -4.99 -3.13
C ASP A 38 11.67 -6.44 -3.32
N LEU A 39 12.62 -7.36 -3.56
CA LEU A 39 12.34 -8.80 -3.64
C LEU A 39 11.86 -9.36 -2.29
N ALA A 40 12.49 -8.97 -1.19
CA ALA A 40 12.09 -9.37 0.17
C ALA A 40 10.72 -8.78 0.54
N LEU A 41 10.45 -7.52 0.21
CA LEU A 41 9.15 -6.90 0.41
C LEU A 41 8.07 -7.63 -0.40
N ALA A 42 8.31 -7.95 -1.67
CA ALA A 42 7.35 -8.69 -2.48
C ALA A 42 7.05 -10.07 -1.88
N ALA A 43 8.05 -10.76 -1.34
CA ALA A 43 7.86 -12.03 -0.65
C ALA A 43 7.06 -11.87 0.65
N HIS A 44 7.31 -10.83 1.44
CA HIS A 44 6.52 -10.51 2.63
C HIS A 44 5.05 -10.17 2.29
N LEU A 45 4.81 -9.52 1.14
CA LEU A 45 3.47 -9.32 0.60
C LEU A 45 2.84 -10.62 0.07
N GLY A 46 3.53 -11.76 0.09
CA GLY A 46 3.02 -13.05 -0.36
C GLY A 46 3.12 -13.28 -1.88
N HIS A 47 3.97 -12.54 -2.59
CA HIS A 47 4.18 -12.75 -4.02
C HIS A 47 4.85 -14.11 -4.27
N SER A 48 4.09 -15.05 -4.83
CA SER A 48 4.44 -16.46 -4.86
C SER A 48 5.75 -16.77 -5.61
N VAL A 49 6.08 -15.97 -6.64
CA VAL A 49 7.34 -16.07 -7.39
C VAL A 49 8.51 -15.49 -6.61
N ALA A 50 8.28 -14.43 -5.82
CA ALA A 50 9.33 -13.82 -5.00
C ALA A 50 9.69 -14.75 -3.83
N CYS A 51 8.69 -15.37 -3.19
CA CYS A 51 8.91 -16.42 -2.19
C CYS A 51 9.75 -17.56 -2.78
N ALA A 52 9.36 -18.09 -3.94
CA ALA A 52 10.11 -19.15 -4.61
C ALA A 52 11.54 -18.73 -5.00
N ALA A 53 11.73 -17.47 -5.45
CA ALA A 53 13.05 -16.93 -5.75
C ALA A 53 13.97 -16.91 -4.53
N LEU A 54 13.42 -16.60 -3.34
CA LEU A 54 14.13 -16.59 -2.05
C LEU A 54 14.20 -17.98 -1.38
N GLY A 55 13.60 -19.02 -1.95
CA GLY A 55 13.51 -20.35 -1.33
C GLY A 55 12.51 -20.42 -0.17
N LEU A 56 11.61 -19.46 -0.08
CA LEU A 56 10.54 -19.39 0.92
C LEU A 56 9.25 -20.01 0.38
N ARG A 57 8.42 -20.53 1.28
CA ARG A 57 7.04 -20.90 0.96
C ARG A 57 6.18 -19.64 0.93
N ALA A 58 5.26 -19.55 -0.03
CA ALA A 58 4.28 -18.46 -0.04
C ALA A 58 3.42 -18.58 1.22
N ALA A 59 3.43 -17.52 2.04
CA ALA A 59 2.66 -17.47 3.26
C ALA A 59 1.16 -17.33 2.96
N GLU A 60 0.33 -17.97 3.79
CA GLU A 60 -1.10 -17.69 3.82
C GLU A 60 -1.36 -16.23 4.24
N PRO A 61 -2.53 -15.66 3.90
CA PRO A 61 -2.91 -14.34 4.40
C PRO A 61 -2.81 -14.32 5.92
N PRO A 62 -2.16 -13.32 6.54
CA PRO A 62 -2.11 -13.19 7.98
C PRO A 62 -3.52 -13.02 8.55
N ASP A 63 -3.80 -13.72 9.65
CA ASP A 63 -5.05 -13.57 10.40
C ASP A 63 -5.06 -12.26 11.21
N ASP A 64 -3.88 -11.83 11.68
CA ASP A 64 -3.70 -10.55 12.36
C ASP A 64 -3.03 -9.50 11.45
N LEU A 65 -3.86 -8.64 10.86
CA LEU A 65 -3.40 -7.51 10.06
C LEU A 65 -2.62 -6.47 10.87
N THR A 66 -2.78 -6.42 12.20
CA THR A 66 -2.06 -5.48 13.06
C THR A 66 -0.59 -5.87 13.14
N ALA A 67 -0.32 -7.10 13.58
CA ALA A 67 1.04 -7.65 13.61
C ALA A 67 1.72 -7.57 12.24
N TRP A 68 0.99 -7.94 11.18
CA TRP A 68 1.49 -7.85 9.81
C TRP A 68 1.87 -6.41 9.39
N THR A 69 1.05 -5.41 9.75
CA THR A 69 1.34 -4.00 9.39
C THR A 69 2.53 -3.44 10.18
N LEU A 70 2.70 -3.85 11.44
CA LEU A 70 3.88 -3.49 12.23
C LEU A 70 5.16 -4.09 11.66
N GLU A 71 5.09 -5.34 11.18
CA GLU A 71 6.20 -5.89 10.41
C GLU A 71 6.45 -5.05 9.15
N LEU A 72 5.40 -4.68 8.40
CA LEU A 72 5.48 -3.87 7.19
C LEU A 72 6.20 -2.53 7.40
N ALA A 73 6.14 -1.97 8.61
CA ALA A 73 6.84 -0.74 9.00
C ALA A 73 8.37 -0.84 8.88
N ARG A 74 8.94 -2.05 8.94
CA ARG A 74 10.38 -2.30 8.78
C ARG A 74 10.91 -1.94 7.39
N TRP A 75 10.03 -1.94 6.38
CA TRP A 75 10.36 -1.49 5.02
C TRP A 75 10.14 0.03 4.82
N GLY A 76 9.80 0.73 5.91
CA GLY A 76 9.68 2.17 5.96
C GLY A 76 8.27 2.71 5.70
N ARG A 77 8.17 4.04 5.77
CA ARG A 77 6.90 4.77 5.66
C ARG A 77 6.16 4.51 4.36
N ARG A 78 6.86 4.42 3.23
CA ARG A 78 6.22 4.35 1.92
C ARG A 78 5.39 3.07 1.77
N PRO A 79 5.94 1.85 1.88
CA PRO A 79 5.13 0.62 1.82
C PRO A 79 3.98 0.60 2.84
N THR A 80 4.24 1.08 4.05
CA THR A 80 3.27 1.11 5.15
C THR A 80 2.09 2.04 4.87
N ALA A 81 2.36 3.27 4.44
CA ALA A 81 1.33 4.22 4.04
C ALA A 81 0.60 3.77 2.77
N GLY A 82 1.32 3.14 1.82
CA GLY A 82 0.71 2.51 0.64
C GLY A 82 -0.29 1.42 1.04
N ALA A 83 0.03 0.56 2.00
CA ALA A 83 -0.92 -0.42 2.53
C ALA A 83 -2.16 0.24 3.14
N ALA A 84 -1.98 1.30 3.93
CA ALA A 84 -3.09 2.05 4.51
C ALA A 84 -3.98 2.69 3.43
N LEU A 85 -3.39 3.29 2.40
CA LEU A 85 -4.11 3.87 1.27
C LEU A 85 -4.87 2.83 0.45
N ALA A 86 -4.28 1.64 0.24
CA ALA A 86 -4.96 0.53 -0.42
C ALA A 86 -6.15 0.03 0.38
N ALA A 87 -5.97 -0.13 1.71
CA ALA A 87 -7.04 -0.54 2.62
C ALA A 87 -8.21 0.47 2.62
N ALA A 88 -7.90 1.76 2.70
CA ALA A 88 -8.87 2.84 2.60
C ALA A 88 -9.57 2.86 1.22
N SER A 89 -8.84 2.61 0.14
CA SER A 89 -9.39 2.52 -1.22
C SER A 89 -10.39 1.35 -1.35
N ALA A 90 -10.12 0.21 -0.71
CA ALA A 90 -11.00 -0.96 -0.73
C ALA A 90 -12.37 -0.74 -0.06
N VAL A 91 -12.45 0.25 0.84
CA VAL A 91 -13.69 0.64 1.52
C VAL A 91 -14.30 1.94 1.01
N ARG A 92 -13.71 2.52 -0.05
CA ARG A 92 -14.15 3.78 -0.65
C ARG A 92 -15.65 3.84 -0.98
N PRO A 93 -16.31 2.79 -1.52
CA PRO A 93 -17.75 2.86 -1.76
C PRO A 93 -18.59 3.13 -0.50
N SER A 94 -18.17 2.59 0.65
CA SER A 94 -18.83 2.84 1.94
C SER A 94 -18.51 4.24 2.49
N PHE A 95 -17.30 4.73 2.21
CA PHE A 95 -16.91 6.10 2.52
C PHE A 95 -17.68 7.13 1.69
N GLU A 96 -17.84 6.92 0.38
CA GLU A 96 -18.63 7.80 -0.49
C GLU A 96 -20.10 7.89 -0.04
N ARG A 97 -20.66 6.77 0.43
CA ARG A 97 -21.99 6.77 1.04
C ARG A 97 -22.02 7.63 2.32
N TRP A 98 -20.98 7.57 3.15
CA TRP A 98 -20.85 8.44 4.32
C TRP A 98 -20.76 9.92 3.94
N LEU A 99 -19.93 10.26 2.94
CA LEU A 99 -19.77 11.63 2.43
C LEU A 99 -21.11 12.25 2.02
N ARG A 100 -21.94 11.51 1.28
CA ARG A 100 -23.27 11.97 0.85
C ARG A 100 -24.23 12.27 2.01
N LEU A 101 -24.02 11.64 3.17
CA LEU A 101 -24.83 11.85 4.38
C LEU A 101 -24.29 13.00 5.25
N GLN A 102 -23.12 13.55 4.94
CA GLN A 102 -22.45 14.58 5.73
C GLN A 102 -22.34 15.88 4.94
N ILE A 103 -23.26 16.82 5.18
CA ILE A 103 -23.26 18.14 4.53
C ILE A 103 -22.00 18.93 4.97
N GLY A 104 -21.10 19.22 4.04
CA GLY A 104 -19.97 20.14 4.19
C GLY A 104 -18.70 19.60 4.89
N ARG A 105 -18.76 18.45 5.58
CA ARG A 105 -17.60 17.89 6.32
C ARG A 105 -16.84 16.79 5.56
N GLY A 106 -17.50 16.15 4.60
CA GLY A 106 -16.92 15.05 3.84
C GLY A 106 -15.84 15.47 2.83
N ASP A 107 -16.00 16.64 2.22
CA ASP A 107 -15.18 17.07 1.09
C ASP A 107 -13.70 17.26 1.45
N ALA A 108 -13.42 17.74 2.66
CA ALA A 108 -12.05 17.92 3.14
C ALA A 108 -11.31 16.59 3.37
N LEU A 109 -12.00 15.55 3.86
CA LEU A 109 -11.41 14.22 4.04
C LEU A 109 -11.16 13.53 2.69
N GLU A 110 -12.09 13.66 1.74
CA GLU A 110 -11.91 13.17 0.37
C GLU A 110 -10.77 13.91 -0.35
N GLU A 111 -10.65 15.24 -0.20
CA GLU A 111 -9.54 16.02 -0.74
C GLU A 111 -8.19 15.55 -0.17
N ALA A 112 -8.12 15.36 1.16
CA ALA A 112 -6.91 14.87 1.82
C ALA A 112 -6.55 13.44 1.39
N PHE A 113 -7.55 12.58 1.21
CA PHE A 113 -7.33 11.22 0.72
C PHE A 113 -6.80 11.21 -0.72
N ARG A 114 -7.42 11.97 -1.63
CA ARG A 114 -6.93 12.12 -3.02
C ARG A 114 -5.50 12.65 -3.08
N ALA A 115 -5.17 13.63 -2.24
CA ALA A 115 -3.82 14.15 -2.19
C ALA A 115 -2.80 13.15 -1.62
N SER A 116 -3.24 12.28 -0.70
CA SER A 116 -2.42 11.19 -0.18
C SER A 116 -2.16 10.10 -1.24
N LEU A 117 -3.16 9.81 -2.08
CA LEU A 117 -2.98 8.97 -3.27
C LEU A 117 -2.02 9.60 -4.28
N ALA A 118 -2.15 10.91 -4.55
CA ALA A 118 -1.22 11.61 -5.44
C ALA A 118 0.23 11.62 -4.90
N TRP A 119 0.41 11.70 -3.57
CA TRP A 119 1.71 11.53 -2.92
C TRP A 119 2.29 10.12 -3.12
N TRP A 120 1.44 9.10 -3.05
CA TRP A 120 1.85 7.72 -3.31
C TRP A 120 2.37 7.59 -4.75
N GLU A 121 1.65 8.12 -5.73
CA GLU A 121 2.01 8.08 -7.15
C GLU A 121 3.26 8.92 -7.51
N SER A 122 3.41 10.11 -6.92
CA SER A 122 4.52 11.02 -7.22
C SER A 122 5.14 11.62 -5.95
N PRO A 123 6.27 11.08 -5.45
CA PRO A 123 6.85 11.47 -4.16
C PRO A 123 7.53 12.85 -4.13
N ARG A 124 7.39 13.71 -5.17
CA ARG A 124 8.12 14.98 -5.24
C ARG A 124 7.75 15.93 -4.06
N PRO A 125 8.72 16.69 -3.51
CA PRO A 125 8.59 17.24 -2.16
C PRO A 125 7.79 18.55 -2.05
N ARG A 126 7.46 19.21 -3.17
CA ARG A 126 7.07 20.64 -3.15
C ARG A 126 5.69 20.94 -2.53
N ARG A 127 4.80 19.96 -2.40
CA ARG A 127 3.47 20.14 -1.77
C ARG A 127 3.38 19.62 -0.33
N ARG A 128 4.50 19.21 0.28
CA ARG A 128 4.51 18.52 1.58
C ARG A 128 4.15 19.40 2.78
N GLY A 129 4.64 20.64 2.85
CA GLY A 129 4.47 21.45 4.08
C GLY A 129 3.05 22.00 4.29
N ARG A 130 2.52 22.69 3.28
CA ARG A 130 1.22 23.38 3.40
C ARG A 130 0.04 22.42 3.43
N ALA A 131 0.11 21.32 2.67
CA ALA A 131 -0.94 20.33 2.62
C ALA A 131 -1.00 19.52 3.93
N ARG A 132 0.15 19.06 4.44
CA ARG A 132 0.28 18.38 5.75
C ARG A 132 -0.23 19.24 6.92
N ALA A 133 0.09 20.53 6.96
CA ALA A 133 -0.40 21.43 8.02
C ALA A 133 -1.91 21.67 7.94
N ARG A 134 -2.48 21.76 6.73
CA ARG A 134 -3.92 21.90 6.52
C ARG A 134 -4.68 20.63 6.92
N TRP A 135 -4.14 19.46 6.59
CA TRP A 135 -4.76 18.17 6.90
C TRP A 135 -4.65 17.78 8.37
N ARG A 136 -3.52 18.09 9.01
CA ARG A 136 -3.36 17.86 10.46
C ARG A 136 -4.42 18.63 11.25
N ARG A 137 -4.65 19.91 10.93
CA ARG A 137 -5.71 20.70 11.56
C ARG A 137 -7.11 20.11 11.33
N PHE A 138 -7.39 19.60 10.14
CA PHE A 138 -8.66 18.91 9.87
C PHE A 138 -8.80 17.63 10.73
N LEU A 139 -7.77 16.80 10.75
CA LEU A 139 -7.73 15.55 11.52
C LEU A 139 -7.77 15.78 13.04
N GLU A 140 -7.27 16.90 13.54
CA GLU A 140 -7.38 17.30 14.95
C GLU A 140 -8.79 17.79 15.30
N ARG A 141 -9.45 18.50 14.38
CA ARG A 141 -10.75 19.15 14.61
C ARG A 141 -11.94 18.20 14.42
N ASP A 142 -11.86 17.31 13.44
CA ASP A 142 -13.00 16.48 13.00
C ASP A 142 -12.86 14.99 13.34
N ALA A 143 -11.76 14.55 13.97
CA ALA A 143 -11.61 13.15 14.40
C ALA A 143 -12.70 12.69 15.38
N ALA A 144 -13.25 13.60 16.19
CA ALA A 144 -14.37 13.32 17.09
C ALA A 144 -15.65 12.89 16.34
N CYS A 145 -15.83 13.31 15.07
CA CYS A 145 -16.99 12.95 14.26
C CYS A 145 -16.90 11.54 13.64
N LEU A 146 -15.71 10.93 13.67
CA LEU A 146 -15.46 9.59 13.12
C LEU A 146 -15.83 8.47 14.12
N CYS A 147 -16.25 8.81 15.34
CA CYS A 147 -16.57 7.88 16.42
C CYS A 147 -17.96 7.23 16.35
N GLY A 148 -18.71 7.43 15.26
CA GLY A 148 -20.03 6.80 15.08
C GLY A 148 -19.96 5.29 14.79
N GLN A 149 -21.11 4.62 14.88
CA GLN A 149 -21.22 3.18 14.62
C GLN A 149 -21.69 2.89 13.19
N GLY A 150 -21.18 1.82 12.60
CA GLY A 150 -21.61 1.32 11.29
C GLY A 150 -20.54 1.41 10.18
N PRO A 151 -20.78 0.74 9.04
CA PRO A 151 -19.78 0.57 7.97
C PRO A 151 -19.32 1.88 7.33
N ALA A 152 -20.18 2.89 7.32
CA ALA A 152 -19.88 4.23 6.83
C ALA A 152 -18.83 4.95 7.71
N HIS A 153 -18.98 4.88 9.03
CA HIS A 153 -18.03 5.44 9.99
C HIS A 153 -16.71 4.68 10.02
N LEU A 154 -16.76 3.35 9.95
CA LEU A 154 -15.57 2.51 9.84
C LEU A 154 -14.77 2.85 8.56
N ALA A 155 -15.45 3.05 7.42
CA ALA A 155 -14.79 3.45 6.18
C ALA A 155 -14.15 4.84 6.28
N ALA A 156 -14.85 5.82 6.88
CA ALA A 156 -14.28 7.15 7.13
C ALA A 156 -13.08 7.11 8.10
N GLY A 157 -13.14 6.28 9.13
CA GLY A 157 -12.02 6.01 10.05
C GLY A 157 -10.82 5.39 9.32
N ALA A 158 -11.05 4.43 8.43
CA ALA A 158 -9.99 3.85 7.60
C ALA A 158 -9.28 4.91 6.74
N VAL A 159 -10.05 5.79 6.10
CA VAL A 159 -9.53 6.88 5.26
C VAL A 159 -8.74 7.89 6.09
N ALA A 160 -9.27 8.35 7.23
CA ALA A 160 -8.60 9.30 8.11
C ALA A 160 -7.27 8.76 8.63
N CYS A 161 -7.25 7.51 9.08
CA CYS A 161 -6.04 6.82 9.52
C CYS A 161 -5.03 6.62 8.38
N ALA A 162 -5.49 6.36 7.15
CA ALA A 162 -4.61 6.28 5.99
C ALA A 162 -3.95 7.63 5.67
N VAL A 163 -4.71 8.74 5.72
CA VAL A 163 -4.16 10.09 5.57
C VAL A 163 -3.14 10.39 6.68
N ARG A 164 -3.43 10.03 7.94
CA ARG A 164 -2.49 10.17 9.06
C ARG A 164 -1.20 9.38 8.85
N SER A 165 -1.27 8.16 8.30
CA SER A 165 -0.05 7.37 8.01
C SER A 165 0.91 8.06 7.03
N VAL A 166 0.41 8.91 6.14
CA VAL A 166 1.25 9.73 5.25
C VAL A 166 1.85 10.92 6.01
N CYS A 167 1.12 11.47 6.99
CA CYS A 167 1.39 12.78 7.58
C CYS A 167 2.06 12.73 8.96
N ASP A 168 1.90 11.69 9.76
CA ASP A 168 2.31 11.70 11.17
C ASP A 168 3.58 10.91 11.40
N GLU A 169 4.30 11.20 12.48
CA GLU A 169 5.53 10.50 12.82
C GLU A 169 5.23 9.04 13.19
N ASP A 170 4.12 8.81 13.89
CA ASP A 170 3.56 7.49 14.24
C ASP A 170 2.77 6.86 13.08
N PHE A 171 3.41 6.79 11.92
CA PHE A 171 2.75 6.32 10.69
C PHE A 171 2.31 4.86 10.77
N ALA A 172 3.03 4.03 11.54
CA ALA A 172 2.75 2.61 11.69
C ALA A 172 1.43 2.37 12.43
N ASP A 173 1.20 3.08 13.55
CA ASP A 173 -0.04 2.98 14.31
C ASP A 173 -1.24 3.46 13.50
N SER A 174 -1.06 4.57 12.79
CA SER A 174 -2.06 5.10 11.87
C SER A 174 -2.38 4.11 10.74
N ALA A 175 -1.37 3.47 10.16
CA ALA A 175 -1.59 2.44 9.14
C ALA A 175 -2.31 1.20 9.72
N CYS A 176 -1.91 0.74 10.90
CA CYS A 176 -2.56 -0.36 11.60
C CYS A 176 -4.05 -0.08 11.84
N ALA A 177 -4.37 1.12 12.34
CA ALA A 177 -5.73 1.55 12.54
C ALA A 177 -6.53 1.58 11.23
N ALA A 178 -5.93 2.08 10.13
CA ALA A 178 -6.56 2.10 8.82
C ALA A 178 -6.93 0.69 8.34
N LEU A 179 -6.00 -0.26 8.45
CA LEU A 179 -6.22 -1.65 8.05
C LEU A 179 -7.28 -2.33 8.92
N ARG A 180 -7.26 -2.12 10.24
CA ARG A 180 -8.28 -2.65 11.15
C ARG A 180 -9.67 -2.13 10.83
N PHE A 181 -9.81 -0.83 10.57
CA PHE A 181 -11.09 -0.26 10.18
C PHE A 181 -11.57 -0.83 8.85
N ALA A 182 -10.67 -0.94 7.86
CA ALA A 182 -11.01 -1.54 6.58
C ALA A 182 -11.44 -3.01 6.70
N ALA A 183 -10.77 -3.78 7.57
CA ALA A 183 -11.06 -5.19 7.85
C ALA A 183 -12.35 -5.42 8.67
N ARG A 184 -12.92 -4.37 9.25
CA ARG A 184 -14.27 -4.42 9.85
C ARG A 184 -15.36 -4.13 8.82
N CYS A 185 -15.03 -3.44 7.71
CA CYS A 185 -15.95 -3.22 6.59
C CYS A 185 -15.89 -4.33 5.53
N ARG A 186 -14.74 -4.98 5.39
CA ARG A 186 -14.42 -6.01 4.39
C ARG A 186 -13.64 -7.13 5.06
N SER A 187 -13.58 -8.32 4.48
CA SER A 187 -12.75 -9.38 5.05
C SER A 187 -11.25 -9.02 5.04
N PRO A 188 -10.44 -9.50 6.01
CA PRO A 188 -8.98 -9.30 6.00
C PRO A 188 -8.32 -9.71 4.68
N ARG A 189 -8.79 -10.80 4.06
CA ARG A 189 -8.32 -11.27 2.76
C ARG A 189 -8.56 -10.25 1.64
N ALA A 190 -9.73 -9.60 1.62
CA ALA A 190 -10.03 -8.57 0.63
C ALA A 190 -9.16 -7.32 0.80
N VAL A 191 -8.91 -6.91 2.05
CA VAL A 191 -7.98 -5.81 2.36
C VAL A 191 -6.57 -6.14 1.88
N LEU A 192 -6.07 -7.32 2.22
CA LEU A 192 -4.73 -7.77 1.80
C LEU A 192 -4.61 -7.87 0.28
N ALA A 193 -5.66 -8.34 -0.41
CA ALA A 193 -5.69 -8.37 -1.87
C ALA A 193 -5.56 -6.96 -2.47
N ALA A 194 -6.26 -5.97 -1.91
CA ALA A 194 -6.14 -4.58 -2.33
C ALA A 194 -4.71 -4.02 -2.08
N VAL A 195 -4.12 -4.33 -0.92
CA VAL A 195 -2.75 -3.93 -0.59
C VAL A 195 -1.74 -4.53 -1.58
N ARG A 196 -1.87 -5.82 -1.88
CA ARG A 196 -1.03 -6.52 -2.87
C ARG A 196 -1.17 -5.89 -4.25
N ALA A 197 -2.39 -5.60 -4.68
CA ALA A 197 -2.66 -4.99 -5.99
C ALA A 197 -2.00 -3.60 -6.14
N LEU A 198 -1.93 -2.81 -5.05
CA LEU A 198 -1.29 -1.49 -5.08
C LEU A 198 0.24 -1.58 -4.98
N LEU A 199 0.77 -2.42 -4.10
CA LEU A 199 2.20 -2.41 -3.77
C LEU A 199 3.04 -3.22 -4.76
N LEU A 200 2.56 -4.38 -5.22
CA LEU A 200 3.39 -5.32 -6.01
C LEU A 200 3.84 -4.79 -7.38
N PRO A 201 3.00 -4.10 -8.19
CA PRO A 201 3.43 -3.63 -9.50
C PRO A 201 4.65 -2.70 -9.45
N GLY A 202 4.74 -1.87 -8.41
CA GLY A 202 5.84 -0.90 -8.25
C GLY A 202 7.18 -1.51 -7.83
N LEU A 203 7.21 -2.76 -7.35
CA LEU A 203 8.43 -3.43 -6.86
C LEU A 203 9.26 -4.06 -7.96
N PHE A 204 8.64 -4.38 -9.10
CA PHE A 204 9.30 -5.07 -10.22
C PHE A 204 9.54 -4.16 -11.44
N CYS A 205 9.06 -2.91 -11.39
CA CYS A 205 9.47 -1.92 -12.37
C CYS A 205 10.93 -1.54 -12.12
N PRO A 206 11.80 -1.58 -13.13
CA PRO A 206 13.14 -1.02 -12.98
C PRO A 206 13.00 0.46 -12.59
N PRO A 207 13.91 1.00 -11.75
CA PRO A 207 13.97 2.44 -11.60
C PRO A 207 14.19 2.99 -13.00
N THR A 208 13.20 3.70 -13.55
CA THR A 208 13.44 4.54 -14.71
C THR A 208 14.59 5.42 -14.32
N ALA A 209 15.72 5.28 -15.01
CA ALA A 209 16.86 6.16 -14.84
C ALA A 209 16.30 7.57 -14.94
N VAL A 210 16.25 8.26 -13.81
CA VAL A 210 15.97 9.69 -13.77
C VAL A 210 17.22 10.28 -14.41
N ALA A 211 17.11 10.55 -15.71
CA ALA A 211 18.05 11.35 -16.47
C ALA A 211 18.09 12.77 -15.90
#